data_AF-A0A7W5TVZ2-F1
#
_entry.id   AF-A0A7W5TVZ2-F1
#
_cell.length_a   1.000
_cell.length_b   1.000
_cell.length_c   1.000
_cell.angle_alpha   90.00
_cell.angle_beta   90.00
_cell.angle_gamma   90.00
#
_symmetry.space_group_name_H-M   'P 1'
#
loop_
_entity.id
_entity.type
_entity.pdbx_description
1 polymer ?
#
loop_
_entity_poly.entity_id
_entity_poly.type
_entity_poly.pdbx_seq_one_letter_code
_entity_poly.pdbx_strand_id
1 'polypeptide(L)'
;MAVTLYTHYLRDLKKIISRIRDRPFEFDHADVHIALCKNGFGYRCRDRVEHGQLFSEHHMGPLTVQDWQPDHKGFGRAEIDEFFELPQVFAYSDRVLDAEKNPLSVAHWDATIGIVDIEVRERRVPARRQRMLFAGFTDLIHAEFFLAVERDLIVQDHQPGILLYEWRETLREGATPSVVPRLAKTPV
;
A
#
# COMPACT_ATOMS: atom_id res chain seq x y z
N MET A 1 -11.83 3.75 -22.47
CA MET A 1 -12.09 3.48 -21.04
C MET A 1 -11.29 4.51 -20.25
N ALA A 2 -11.80 5.00 -19.11
CA ALA A 2 -11.10 5.99 -18.30
C ALA A 2 -10.27 5.32 -17.20
N VAL A 3 -8.97 5.60 -17.16
CA VAL A 3 -8.10 5.14 -16.07
C VAL A 3 -8.28 6.07 -14.87
N THR A 4 -8.41 5.50 -13.67
CA THR A 4 -8.64 6.29 -12.45
C THR A 4 -7.34 6.94 -11.99
N LEU A 5 -7.36 8.26 -11.76
CA LEU A 5 -6.23 8.98 -11.16
C LEU A 5 -6.29 8.88 -9.62
N TYR A 6 -5.30 8.23 -9.02
CA TYR A 6 -5.23 7.97 -7.58
C TYR A 6 -4.51 9.06 -6.77
N THR A 7 -4.08 10.17 -7.39
CA THR A 7 -3.31 11.25 -6.72
C THR A 7 -4.02 11.83 -5.48
N HIS A 8 -5.35 11.97 -5.50
CA HIS A 8 -6.11 12.38 -4.32
C HIS A 8 -6.11 11.31 -3.22
N TYR A 9 -6.32 10.05 -3.62
CA TYR A 9 -6.30 8.90 -2.70
C TYR A 9 -4.95 8.77 -1.99
N LEU A 10 -3.85 8.85 -2.73
CA LEU A 10 -2.50 8.74 -2.19
C LEU A 10 -2.21 9.86 -1.16
N ARG A 11 -2.67 11.08 -1.41
CA ARG A 11 -2.57 12.21 -0.46
C ARG A 11 -3.40 11.99 0.81
N ASP A 12 -4.58 11.37 0.73
CA ASP A 12 -5.36 11.01 1.92
C ASP A 12 -4.73 9.87 2.71
N LEU A 13 -4.10 8.90 2.04
CA LEU A 13 -3.27 7.87 2.67
C LEU A 13 -2.06 8.49 3.40
N LYS A 14 -1.39 9.50 2.82
CA LYS A 14 -0.32 10.26 3.52
C LYS A 14 -0.81 10.94 4.78
N LYS A 15 -2.01 11.54 4.79
CA LYS A 15 -2.59 12.17 6.00
C LYS A 15 -2.77 11.16 7.14
N ILE A 16 -3.16 9.92 6.83
CA ILE A 16 -3.30 8.84 7.82
C ILE A 16 -1.92 8.45 8.36
N ILE A 17 -0.93 8.26 7.49
CA ILE A 17 0.45 7.90 7.87
C ILE A 17 1.10 9.02 8.71
N SER A 18 0.95 10.29 8.31
CA SER A 18 1.37 11.45 9.12
C SER A 18 0.68 11.47 10.48
N ARG A 19 -0.63 11.25 10.56
CA ARG A 19 -1.34 11.20 11.86
C ARG A 19 -0.82 10.08 12.78
N ILE A 20 -0.43 8.92 12.24
CA ILE A 20 0.20 7.83 13.00
C ILE A 20 1.58 8.26 13.52
N ARG A 21 2.40 8.92 12.69
CA ARG A 21 3.73 9.43 13.06
C ARG A 21 3.68 10.57 14.09
N ASP A 22 2.78 11.54 13.89
CA ASP A 22 2.67 12.75 14.69
C ASP A 22 1.92 12.51 16.03
N ARG A 23 1.03 11.50 16.07
CA ARG A 23 0.16 11.22 17.22
C ARG A 23 0.02 9.72 17.52
N PRO A 24 1.11 8.97 17.74
CA PRO A 24 1.06 7.52 18.00
C PRO A 24 0.20 7.16 19.22
N PHE A 25 0.03 8.07 20.18
CA PHE A 25 -0.83 7.91 21.36
C PHE A 25 -2.34 7.83 21.07
N GLU A 26 -2.82 8.21 19.86
CA GLU A 26 -4.22 8.03 19.45
C GLU A 26 -4.54 6.57 19.05
N PHE A 27 -3.51 5.75 18.83
CA PHE A 27 -3.60 4.40 18.28
C PHE A 27 -3.26 3.33 19.33
N ASP A 28 -4.01 2.23 19.33
CA ASP A 28 -3.72 1.04 20.15
C ASP A 28 -2.77 0.07 19.44
N HIS A 29 -2.60 0.22 18.12
CA HIS A 29 -1.55 -0.38 17.29
C HIS A 29 -1.54 0.28 15.90
N ALA A 30 -0.38 0.32 15.26
CA ALA A 30 -0.26 0.46 13.82
C ALA A 30 1.01 -0.27 13.33
N ASP A 31 1.01 -0.76 12.09
CA ASP A 31 2.20 -1.22 11.37
C ASP A 31 2.07 -0.79 9.91
N VAL A 32 2.92 0.13 9.48
CA VAL A 32 2.91 0.77 8.16
C VAL A 32 4.20 0.38 7.45
N HIS A 33 4.09 -0.32 6.32
CA HIS A 33 5.20 -0.68 5.44
C HIS A 33 5.05 0.07 4.14
N ILE A 34 6.09 0.79 3.72
CA ILE A 34 6.18 1.44 2.42
C ILE A 34 7.47 0.95 1.78
N ALA A 35 7.40 0.50 0.52
CA ALA A 35 8.58 0.24 -0.28
C ALA A 35 8.41 0.86 -1.68
N LEU A 36 9.43 1.58 -2.14
CA LEU A 36 9.46 2.23 -3.45
C LEU A 36 10.63 1.71 -4.29
N CYS A 37 10.41 1.60 -5.59
CA CYS A 37 11.42 1.37 -6.62
C CYS A 37 11.40 2.57 -7.59
N LYS A 38 12.53 3.27 -7.73
CA LYS A 38 12.70 4.46 -8.59
C LYS A 38 14.11 4.43 -9.18
N ASN A 39 14.23 4.52 -10.50
CA ASN A 39 15.51 4.64 -11.23
C ASN A 39 16.58 3.59 -10.87
N GLY A 40 16.18 2.34 -10.58
CA GLY A 40 17.08 1.26 -10.17
C GLY A 40 17.50 1.28 -8.70
N PHE A 41 16.98 2.22 -7.91
CA PHE A 41 17.15 2.31 -6.46
C PHE A 41 15.87 1.90 -5.72
N GLY A 42 16.06 1.35 -4.52
CA GLY A 42 15.02 0.90 -3.61
C GLY A 42 15.05 1.67 -2.30
N TYR A 43 13.87 1.98 -1.79
CA TYR A 43 13.67 2.71 -0.53
C TYR A 43 12.58 2.00 0.28
N ARG A 44 12.82 1.78 1.58
CA ARG A 44 11.88 1.10 2.48
C ARG A 44 11.71 1.87 3.78
N CYS A 45 10.47 2.04 4.20
CA CYS A 45 10.08 2.59 5.49
C CYS A 45 9.17 1.60 6.21
N ARG A 46 9.43 1.35 7.49
CA ARG A 46 8.46 0.72 8.40
C ARG A 46 8.20 1.65 9.59
N ASP A 47 6.96 2.06 9.79
CA ASP A 47 6.52 2.80 10.98
C ASP A 47 5.59 1.91 11.80
N ARG A 48 5.99 1.57 13.02
CA ARG A 48 5.24 0.68 13.93
C ARG A 48 4.88 1.41 15.22
N VAL A 49 3.62 1.32 15.64
CA VAL A 49 3.14 1.86 16.91
C VAL A 49 2.83 0.73 17.89
N GLU A 50 3.51 0.75 19.02
CA GLU A 50 3.33 -0.17 20.15
C GLU A 50 3.27 0.63 21.45
N HIS A 51 2.28 0.32 22.30
CA HIS A 51 2.06 1.02 23.59
C HIS A 51 1.95 2.56 23.49
N GLY A 52 1.57 3.09 22.33
CA GLY A 52 1.49 4.53 22.05
C GLY A 52 2.82 5.20 21.71
N GLN A 53 3.91 4.43 21.57
CA GLN A 53 5.22 4.89 21.09
C GLN A 53 5.42 4.51 19.62
N LEU A 54 6.10 5.36 18.86
CA LEU A 54 6.46 5.15 17.46
C LEU A 54 7.88 4.56 17.34
N PHE A 55 8.02 3.55 16.50
CA PHE A 55 9.29 2.96 16.09
C PHE A 55 9.38 3.02 14.57
N SER A 56 10.38 3.75 14.03
CA SER A 56 10.56 3.95 12.59
C SER A 56 11.88 3.34 12.11
N GLU A 57 11.81 2.49 11.09
CA GLU A 57 12.96 1.85 10.44
C GLU A 57 13.01 2.25 8.96
N HIS A 58 14.08 2.93 8.56
CA HIS A 58 14.29 3.37 7.16
C HIS A 58 15.51 2.65 6.57
N HIS A 59 15.38 2.14 5.35
CA HIS A 59 16.45 1.46 4.60
C HIS A 59 16.46 1.90 3.14
N MET A 60 17.62 1.91 2.49
CA MET A 60 17.77 2.24 1.08
C MET A 60 18.95 1.51 0.44
N GLY A 61 18.86 1.22 -0.86
CA GLY A 61 19.94 0.58 -1.61
C GLY A 61 19.62 0.34 -3.08
N PRO A 62 20.59 -0.01 -3.92
CA PRO A 62 20.31 -0.44 -5.30
C PRO A 62 19.41 -1.69 -5.32
N LEU A 63 18.48 -1.78 -6.28
CA LEU A 63 17.59 -2.95 -6.42
C LEU A 63 18.35 -4.26 -6.72
N THR A 64 19.62 -4.17 -7.15
CA THR A 64 20.53 -5.30 -7.37
C THR A 64 21.16 -5.86 -6.10
N VAL A 65 20.94 -5.24 -4.94
CA VAL A 65 21.47 -5.64 -3.62
C VAL A 65 20.32 -6.06 -2.72
N GLN A 66 20.46 -7.18 -2.01
CA GLN A 66 19.43 -7.67 -1.08
C GLN A 66 19.49 -6.94 0.27
N ASP A 67 20.69 -6.69 0.79
CA ASP A 67 20.92 -6.02 2.08
C ASP A 67 20.96 -4.49 1.92
N TRP A 68 19.79 -3.87 1.74
CA TRP A 68 19.66 -2.41 1.75
C TRP A 68 20.12 -1.83 3.09
N GLN A 69 20.89 -0.76 3.04
CA GLN A 69 21.54 -0.18 4.22
C GLN A 69 20.57 0.76 4.96
N PRO A 70 20.68 0.91 6.29
CA PRO A 70 19.83 1.84 7.03
C PRO A 70 20.02 3.29 6.56
N ASP A 71 18.91 4.00 6.35
CA ASP A 71 18.92 5.41 5.93
C ASP A 71 19.20 6.34 7.13
N HIS A 72 20.47 6.42 7.52
CA HIS A 72 20.95 7.32 8.57
C HIS A 72 20.93 8.81 8.19
N LYS A 73 20.53 9.17 6.96
CA LYS A 73 20.59 10.55 6.44
C LYS A 73 19.22 11.13 6.06
N GLY A 74 18.18 10.32 6.06
CA GLY A 74 16.82 10.71 5.70
C GLY A 74 16.58 10.85 4.19
N PHE A 75 17.49 10.35 3.34
CA PHE A 75 17.35 10.44 1.88
C PHE A 75 16.23 9.54 1.36
N GLY A 76 16.18 8.29 1.81
CA GLY A 76 15.10 7.36 1.47
C GLY A 76 13.78 7.75 2.10
N ARG A 77 13.80 8.40 3.27
CA ARG A 77 12.60 9.06 3.80
C ARG A 77 12.12 10.21 2.91
N ALA A 78 13.02 11.08 2.42
CA ALA A 78 12.65 12.20 1.56
C ALA A 78 12.05 11.72 0.22
N GLU A 79 12.65 10.69 -0.40
CA GLU A 79 12.14 10.04 -1.62
C GLU A 79 10.76 9.40 -1.40
N ILE A 80 10.54 8.81 -0.21
CA ILE A 80 9.23 8.29 0.20
C ILE A 80 8.21 9.41 0.40
N ASP A 81 8.58 10.50 1.06
CA ASP A 81 7.68 11.64 1.28
C ASP A 81 7.39 12.40 -0.04
N GLU A 82 8.32 12.41 -1.03
CA GLU A 82 8.14 12.96 -2.39
C GLU A 82 7.12 12.16 -3.22
N PHE A 83 7.16 10.84 -3.17
CA PHE A 83 6.27 9.95 -3.94
C PHE A 83 4.78 10.27 -3.76
N PHE A 84 4.35 10.65 -2.56
CA PHE A 84 2.96 11.02 -2.27
C PHE A 84 2.54 12.37 -2.87
N GLU A 85 3.48 13.20 -3.33
CA GLU A 85 3.19 14.49 -3.96
C GLU A 85 3.12 14.43 -5.49
N LEU A 86 3.55 13.31 -6.09
CA LEU A 86 3.61 13.11 -7.55
C LEU A 86 2.27 13.46 -8.24
N PRO A 87 2.29 14.19 -9.36
CA PRO A 87 1.07 14.69 -9.99
C PRO A 87 0.22 13.56 -10.61
N GLN A 88 0.87 12.57 -11.24
CA GLN A 88 0.21 11.46 -11.93
C GLN A 88 0.45 10.16 -11.16
N VAL A 89 -0.62 9.55 -10.65
CA VAL A 89 -0.55 8.30 -9.87
C VAL A 89 -1.68 7.37 -10.29
N PHE A 90 -1.34 6.13 -10.62
CA PHE A 90 -2.28 5.06 -10.93
C PHE A 90 -2.10 3.90 -9.95
N ALA A 91 -3.14 3.11 -9.72
CA ALA A 91 -3.07 1.89 -8.92
C ALA A 91 -3.15 0.66 -9.82
N TYR A 92 -2.39 -0.37 -9.49
CA TYR A 92 -2.47 -1.69 -10.10
C TYR A 92 -3.55 -2.55 -9.45
N SER A 93 -4.09 -3.50 -10.20
CA SER A 93 -4.95 -4.56 -9.65
C SER A 93 -4.12 -5.68 -9.00
N ASP A 94 -4.70 -6.38 -8.02
CA ASP A 94 -4.12 -7.53 -7.30
C ASP A 94 -3.43 -8.54 -8.23
N ARG A 95 -4.05 -8.78 -9.39
CA ARG A 95 -3.64 -9.77 -10.40
C ARG A 95 -2.24 -9.55 -10.95
N VAL A 96 -1.75 -8.31 -10.93
CA VAL A 96 -0.42 -8.00 -11.46
C VAL A 96 0.71 -8.60 -10.60
N LEU A 97 0.43 -8.92 -9.34
CA LEU A 97 1.42 -9.55 -8.47
C LEU A 97 1.67 -11.02 -8.85
N ASP A 98 0.63 -11.70 -9.33
CA ASP A 98 0.66 -13.09 -9.80
C ASP A 98 1.03 -13.21 -11.30
N ALA A 99 1.15 -12.08 -12.01
CA ALA A 99 1.48 -12.04 -13.42
C ALA A 99 2.97 -12.32 -13.68
N GLU A 100 3.27 -12.97 -14.83
CA GLU A 100 4.65 -13.26 -15.28
C GLU A 100 5.52 -11.99 -15.41
N LYS A 101 4.89 -10.83 -15.62
CA LYS A 101 5.51 -9.50 -15.69
C LYS A 101 5.01 -8.59 -14.57
N ASN A 102 5.30 -8.98 -13.34
CA ASN A 102 5.03 -8.17 -12.16
C ASN A 102 5.81 -6.82 -12.20
N PRO A 103 5.18 -5.66 -11.96
CA PRO A 103 5.82 -4.34 -11.87
C PRO A 103 6.98 -4.23 -10.86
N LEU A 104 7.07 -5.16 -9.91
CA LEU A 104 8.19 -5.26 -8.97
C LEU A 104 9.42 -5.97 -9.57
N SER A 105 9.27 -6.71 -10.68
CA SER A 105 10.37 -7.29 -11.47
C SER A 105 10.67 -6.53 -12.76
N VAL A 106 9.75 -5.67 -13.24
CA VAL A 106 9.95 -4.79 -14.40
C VAL A 106 10.42 -3.40 -13.94
N ALA A 107 11.68 -3.05 -14.25
CA ALA A 107 12.20 -1.71 -13.98
C ALA A 107 11.63 -0.68 -14.97
N HIS A 108 10.48 -0.09 -14.62
CA HIS A 108 9.89 1.04 -15.35
C HIS A 108 10.77 2.29 -15.17
N TRP A 109 11.52 2.67 -16.21
CA TRP A 109 12.57 3.70 -16.13
C TRP A 109 12.08 5.12 -15.76
N ASP A 110 10.83 5.45 -16.08
CA ASP A 110 10.21 6.76 -15.75
C ASP A 110 9.27 6.72 -14.53
N ALA A 111 8.99 5.52 -13.98
CA ALA A 111 7.97 5.35 -12.94
C ALA A 111 8.58 5.13 -11.57
N THR A 112 8.02 5.78 -10.55
CA THR A 112 8.19 5.34 -9.17
C THR A 112 7.11 4.30 -8.87
N ILE A 113 7.50 3.03 -8.80
CA ILE A 113 6.62 1.94 -8.39
C ILE A 113 6.60 1.91 -6.86
N GLY A 114 5.42 1.95 -6.25
CA GLY A 114 5.27 2.05 -4.79
C GLY A 114 4.25 1.09 -4.22
N ILE A 115 4.67 0.27 -3.26
CA ILE A 115 3.78 -0.57 -2.46
C ILE A 115 3.62 0.03 -1.05
N VAL A 116 2.37 0.07 -0.58
CA VAL A 116 2.02 0.43 0.80
C VAL A 116 1.17 -0.68 1.40
N ASP A 117 1.54 -1.18 2.58
CA ASP A 117 0.74 -2.09 3.41
C ASP A 117 0.59 -1.46 4.79
N ILE A 118 -0.64 -1.18 5.22
CA ILE A 118 -0.95 -0.44 6.43
C ILE A 118 -2.02 -1.17 7.23
N GLU A 119 -1.68 -1.54 8.46
CA GLU A 119 -2.63 -1.98 9.47
C GLU A 119 -2.71 -0.93 10.58
N VAL A 120 -3.94 -0.55 10.96
CA VAL A 120 -4.17 0.53 11.95
C VAL A 120 -5.34 0.20 12.86
N ARG A 121 -5.14 0.40 14.17
CA ARG A 121 -6.16 0.23 15.22
C ARG A 121 -6.26 1.49 16.05
N GLU A 122 -7.14 2.39 15.63
CA GLU A 122 -7.57 3.54 16.44
C GLU A 122 -8.30 3.09 17.70
N ARG A 123 -8.18 3.86 18.78
CA ARG A 123 -8.83 3.54 20.07
C ARG A 123 -10.33 3.32 19.94
N ARG A 124 -10.79 2.15 20.38
CA ARG A 124 -12.21 1.70 20.36
C ARG A 124 -12.82 1.50 18.96
N VAL A 125 -12.01 1.52 17.90
CA VAL A 125 -12.43 1.23 16.52
C VAL A 125 -11.93 -0.18 16.14
N PRO A 126 -12.64 -0.94 15.29
CA PRO A 126 -12.06 -2.13 14.66
C PRO A 126 -10.71 -1.81 14.00
N ALA A 127 -9.77 -2.75 14.13
CA ALA A 127 -8.53 -2.69 13.37
C ALA A 127 -8.86 -2.81 11.88
N ARG A 128 -8.24 -1.96 11.07
CA ARG A 128 -8.45 -1.88 9.63
C ARG A 128 -7.12 -2.04 8.92
N ARG A 129 -7.10 -2.85 7.86
CA ARG A 129 -5.92 -3.07 7.03
C ARG A 129 -6.20 -2.77 5.57
N GLN A 130 -5.18 -2.25 4.89
CA GLN A 130 -5.16 -2.06 3.46
C GLN A 130 -3.75 -2.31 2.91
N ARG A 131 -3.67 -2.90 1.71
CA ARG A 131 -2.45 -2.93 0.91
C ARG A 131 -2.77 -2.39 -0.49
N MET A 132 -1.85 -1.65 -1.11
CA MET A 132 -1.97 -1.10 -2.46
C MET A 132 -0.63 -1.12 -3.19
N LEU A 133 -0.65 -1.27 -4.52
CA LEU A 133 0.49 -1.09 -5.41
C LEU A 133 0.17 0.04 -6.41
N PHE A 134 1.13 0.95 -6.60
CA PHE A 134 0.98 2.16 -7.41
C PHE A 134 2.10 2.31 -8.44
N ALA A 135 1.82 3.04 -9.52
CA ALA A 135 2.81 3.66 -10.39
C ALA A 135 2.63 5.18 -10.35
N GLY A 136 3.67 5.92 -9.96
CA GLY A 136 3.69 7.39 -9.90
C GLY A 136 4.68 7.99 -10.90
N PHE A 137 4.29 9.10 -11.53
CA PHE A 137 5.06 9.81 -12.55
C PHE A 137 5.13 11.32 -12.24
N THR A 138 6.26 11.93 -12.60
CA THR A 138 6.55 13.36 -12.42
C THR A 138 5.80 14.27 -13.40
N ASP A 139 5.32 13.73 -14.51
CA ASP A 139 4.68 14.46 -15.59
C ASP A 139 3.62 13.61 -16.32
N LEU A 140 2.87 14.25 -17.23
CA LEU A 140 1.79 13.62 -17.98
C LEU A 140 2.27 12.78 -19.18
N ILE A 141 3.43 13.08 -19.77
CA ILE A 141 3.86 12.47 -21.03
C ILE A 141 4.31 11.02 -20.78
N HIS A 142 5.16 10.79 -19.78
CA HIS A 142 5.56 9.44 -19.40
C HIS A 142 4.38 8.62 -18.82
N ALA A 143 3.46 9.29 -18.13
CA ALA A 143 2.20 8.68 -17.69
C ALA A 143 1.34 8.20 -18.88
N GLU A 144 1.11 9.03 -19.90
CA GLU A 144 0.33 8.66 -21.09
C GLU A 144 0.99 7.51 -21.88
N PHE A 145 2.32 7.52 -22.04
CA PHE A 145 3.03 6.40 -22.66
C PHE A 145 2.91 5.10 -21.85
N PHE A 146 3.00 5.18 -20.52
CA PHE A 146 2.78 4.03 -19.64
C PHE A 146 1.35 3.48 -19.76
N LEU A 147 0.32 4.34 -19.73
CA LEU A 147 -1.08 3.93 -19.92
C LEU A 147 -1.37 3.29 -21.29
N ALA A 148 -0.54 3.55 -22.31
CA ALA A 148 -0.68 2.95 -23.63
C ALA A 148 -0.08 1.53 -23.74
N VAL A 149 0.83 1.16 -22.84
CA VAL A 149 1.50 -0.17 -22.84
C VAL A 149 1.03 -1.07 -21.71
N GLU A 150 0.73 -0.51 -20.54
CA GLU A 150 0.30 -1.23 -19.34
C GLU A 150 -1.20 -1.59 -19.41
N ARG A 151 -1.57 -2.76 -18.89
CA ARG A 151 -2.93 -3.33 -19.01
C ARG A 151 -3.56 -3.76 -17.69
N ASP A 152 -2.78 -3.97 -16.64
CA ASP A 152 -3.26 -4.52 -15.36
C ASP A 152 -3.58 -3.46 -14.29
N LEU A 153 -3.70 -2.19 -14.73
CA LEU A 153 -4.13 -1.04 -13.92
C LEU A 153 -5.63 -1.05 -13.60
N ILE A 154 -6.02 -0.34 -12.54
CA ILE A 154 -7.43 -0.17 -12.18
C ILE A 154 -8.10 0.90 -13.07
N VAL A 155 -9.00 0.42 -13.92
CA VAL A 155 -9.83 1.22 -14.84
C VAL A 155 -11.23 1.40 -14.24
N GLN A 156 -11.92 2.51 -14.53
CA GLN A 156 -13.34 2.64 -14.18
C GLN A 156 -14.19 1.53 -14.85
N ASP A 157 -15.29 1.15 -14.18
CA ASP A 157 -16.19 0.04 -14.54
C ASP A 157 -15.59 -1.37 -14.46
N HIS A 158 -14.66 -1.64 -13.53
CA HIS A 158 -14.20 -2.99 -13.22
C HIS A 158 -14.64 -3.46 -11.82
N GLN A 159 -15.14 -4.71 -11.76
CA GLN A 159 -15.55 -5.34 -10.50
C GLN A 159 -14.36 -5.44 -9.54
N PRO A 160 -14.55 -5.18 -8.24
CA PRO A 160 -13.52 -5.31 -7.23
C PRO A 160 -12.99 -6.76 -7.13
N GLY A 161 -11.84 -7.03 -7.77
CA GLY A 161 -11.04 -8.26 -7.61
C GLY A 161 -10.28 -8.23 -6.29
N ILE A 162 -10.07 -9.37 -5.62
CA ILE A 162 -10.18 -9.51 -4.16
C ILE A 162 -8.91 -9.09 -3.35
N LEU A 163 -8.54 -7.86 -2.96
CA LEU A 163 -8.99 -6.45 -3.01
C LEU A 163 -7.81 -5.59 -2.47
N LEU A 164 -6.90 -5.10 -3.31
CA LEU A 164 -5.79 -4.19 -2.94
C LEU A 164 -6.19 -2.69 -2.98
N TYR A 165 -7.32 -2.31 -2.37
CA TYR A 165 -7.81 -0.91 -2.41
C TYR A 165 -8.88 -0.56 -1.35
N GLU A 166 -9.45 -1.53 -0.64
CA GLU A 166 -10.42 -1.27 0.44
C GLU A 166 -9.77 -1.43 1.83
N TRP A 167 -10.14 -0.53 2.75
CA TRP A 167 -9.91 -0.69 4.18
C TRP A 167 -10.76 -1.84 4.72
N ARG A 168 -10.19 -3.03 4.84
CA ARG A 168 -10.88 -4.19 5.41
C ARG A 168 -10.82 -4.15 6.93
N GLU A 169 -11.93 -4.38 7.61
CA GLU A 169 -11.88 -4.69 9.04
C GLU A 169 -11.20 -6.04 9.26
N THR A 170 -10.10 -6.05 10.00
CA THR A 170 -9.44 -7.29 10.43
C THR A 170 -10.24 -7.85 11.61
N LEU A 171 -11.19 -8.74 11.30
CA LEU A 171 -11.92 -9.52 12.30
C LEU A 171 -10.91 -10.25 13.21
N ARG A 172 -11.15 -10.22 14.53
CA ARG A 172 -10.27 -10.90 15.49
C ARG A 172 -10.31 -12.41 15.27
N GLU A 173 -9.16 -12.99 14.91
CA GLU A 173 -8.93 -14.43 15.10
C GLU A 173 -9.19 -14.76 16.58
N GLY A 174 -10.10 -15.71 16.83
CA GLY A 174 -10.66 -16.00 18.16
C GLY A 174 -12.18 -15.81 18.25
N ALA A 175 -12.82 -15.13 17.29
CA ALA A 175 -14.27 -15.15 17.15
C ALA A 175 -14.72 -16.40 16.35
N THR A 176 -14.62 -17.58 16.96
CA THR A 176 -15.11 -18.84 16.35
C THR A 176 -16.61 -18.71 16.05
N PRO A 177 -17.07 -18.91 14.79
CA PRO A 177 -18.49 -18.86 14.50
C PRO A 177 -19.19 -20.00 15.23
N SER A 178 -20.14 -19.65 16.12
CA SER A 178 -20.95 -20.62 16.84
C SER A 178 -21.95 -21.27 15.87
N VAL A 179 -21.51 -22.33 15.19
CA VAL A 179 -22.36 -23.18 14.35
C VAL A 179 -23.23 -24.02 15.28
N VAL A 180 -24.30 -23.41 15.79
CA VAL A 180 -25.37 -24.13 16.49
C VAL A 180 -26.06 -25.04 15.47
N PRO A 181 -25.98 -26.38 15.59
CA PRO A 181 -26.64 -27.26 14.64
C PRO A 181 -28.15 -27.17 14.83
N ARG A 182 -28.86 -26.63 13.84
CA ARG A 182 -30.33 -26.74 13.82
C ARG A 182 -30.68 -28.23 13.72
N LEU A 183 -31.41 -28.75 14.72
CA LEU A 183 -31.96 -30.10 14.65
C LEU A 183 -32.80 -30.24 13.37
N ALA A 184 -32.41 -31.18 12.52
CA ALA A 184 -33.24 -31.60 11.40
C ALA A 184 -34.51 -32.24 11.95
N LYS A 185 -35.68 -31.71 11.59
CA LYS A 185 -36.96 -32.41 11.79
C LYS A 185 -37.14 -33.39 10.65
N THR A 186 -37.21 -34.68 10.97
CA THR A 186 -37.55 -35.74 10.02
C THR A 186 -38.95 -35.50 9.45
N PRO A 187 -39.17 -35.64 8.12
CA PRO A 187 -40.51 -35.75 7.57
C PRO A 187 -41.14 -37.11 7.92
N VAL A 188 -42.46 -37.18 7.76
CA VAL A 188 -43.29 -38.39 7.80
C VAL A 188 -43.73 -38.69 6.37
#